data_AF-A0A7W6GDJ7-F1
#
_entry.id   AF-A0A7W6GDJ7-F1
#
_cell.length_a   1.000
_cell.length_b   1.000
_cell.length_c   1.000
_cell.angle_alpha   90.00
_cell.angle_beta   90.00
_cell.angle_gamma   90.00
#
_symmetry.space_group_name_H-M   'P 1'
#
loop_
_entity.id
_entity.type
_entity.pdbx_description
1 polymer ?
#
loop_
_entity_poly.entity_id
_entity_poly.type
_entity_poly.pdbx_seq_one_letter_code
_entity_poly.pdbx_strand_id
1 'polypeptide(L)'
;MTDLQEFASSSNGDKWFVGKDAATNRLFVLHRGNASSGGHETSSSVDAFLNQQPFGPEREALVVFLEKNKSSEDTGIRDDAQTPSLRLAEEYLRLGGRRRVKVDDNIVSTRKWDDEPAMASSFWKEHIEPLDEKKRREVKLHLPSISDD
;
A
#
# COMPACT_ATOMS: atom_id res chain seq x y z
N MET A 1 -12.21 16.24 -5.46
CA MET A 1 -11.98 17.31 -4.47
C MET A 1 -10.64 17.03 -3.85
N THR A 2 -9.68 17.94 -3.98
CA THR A 2 -8.34 17.77 -3.41
C THR A 2 -8.41 18.27 -1.98
N ASP A 3 -8.19 17.39 -1.01
CA ASP A 3 -8.04 17.78 0.38
C ASP A 3 -6.62 18.33 0.56
N LEU A 4 -6.50 19.60 0.95
CA LEU A 4 -5.23 20.30 1.15
C LEU A 4 -5.12 20.72 2.60
N GLN A 5 -4.14 20.18 3.32
CA GLN A 5 -3.94 20.45 4.73
C GLN A 5 -2.60 21.15 4.95
N GLU A 6 -2.61 22.32 5.58
CA GLU A 6 -1.39 23.04 5.97
C GLU A 6 -0.66 22.25 7.06
N PHE A 7 0.65 22.03 6.89
CA PHE A 7 1.46 21.30 7.88
C PHE A 7 2.67 22.09 8.38
N ALA A 8 3.17 23.06 7.60
CA ALA A 8 4.27 23.91 8.00
C ALA A 8 4.10 25.34 7.47
N SER A 9 4.62 26.30 8.23
CA SER A 9 4.80 27.69 7.79
C SER A 9 6.17 28.18 8.22
N SER A 10 6.82 28.93 7.34
CA SER A 10 8.11 29.56 7.61
C SER A 10 7.88 30.98 8.11
N SER A 11 8.77 31.47 8.99
CA SER A 11 8.79 32.87 9.45
C SER A 11 8.91 33.88 8.30
N ASN A 12 9.40 33.42 7.14
CA ASN A 12 9.51 34.22 5.92
C ASN A 12 8.16 34.38 5.19
N GLY A 13 7.09 33.75 5.66
CA GLY A 13 5.75 33.80 5.04
C GLY A 13 5.48 32.70 4.02
N ASP A 14 6.42 31.77 3.81
CA ASP A 14 6.21 30.56 3.02
C ASP A 14 5.27 29.61 3.76
N LYS A 15 4.33 29.01 3.02
CA LYS A 15 3.37 28.04 3.57
C LYS A 15 3.47 26.74 2.81
N TRP A 16 3.38 25.64 3.55
CA TRP A 16 3.46 24.29 3.01
C TRP A 16 2.18 23.53 3.32
N PHE A 17 1.57 22.99 2.27
CA PHE A 17 0.36 22.19 2.33
C PHE A 17 0.65 20.78 1.84
N VAL A 18 0.01 19.77 2.42
CA VAL A 18 -0.03 18.42 1.88
C VAL A 18 -1.40 18.19 1.28
N GLY A 19 -1.42 17.81 0.01
CA GLY A 19 -2.61 17.43 -0.72
C GLY A 19 -2.69 15.93 -0.92
N LYS A 20 -3.90 15.37 -0.84
CA LYS A 20 -4.16 13.99 -1.27
C LYS A 20 -4.96 14.00 -2.57
N ASP A 21 -4.37 13.43 -3.61
CA ASP A 21 -5.07 13.26 -4.88
C ASP A 21 -6.04 12.08 -4.79
N ALA A 22 -7.34 12.36 -4.94
CA ALA A 22 -8.38 11.33 -4.81
C ALA A 22 -8.39 10.30 -5.95
N ALA A 23 -7.82 10.63 -7.12
CA ALA A 23 -7.78 9.74 -8.27
C ALA A 23 -6.65 8.70 -8.18
N THR A 24 -5.50 9.10 -7.64
CA THR A 24 -4.30 8.26 -7.54
C THR A 24 -3.97 7.83 -6.12
N ASN A 25 -4.70 8.36 -5.13
CA ASN A 25 -4.42 8.22 -3.70
C ASN A 25 -2.97 8.64 -3.33
N ARG A 26 -2.36 9.53 -4.13
CA ARG A 26 -0.98 9.98 -3.92
C ARG A 26 -0.96 11.29 -3.15
N LEU A 27 -0.04 11.36 -2.19
CA LEU A 27 0.24 12.57 -1.44
C LEU A 27 1.23 13.43 -2.22
N PHE A 28 0.96 14.72 -2.26
CA PHE A 28 1.85 15.72 -2.83
C PHE A 28 1.97 16.92 -1.89
N VAL A 29 3.09 17.61 -1.96
CA VAL A 29 3.37 18.83 -1.20
C VAL A 29 3.15 20.02 -2.12
N LEU A 30 2.39 21.00 -1.65
CA LEU A 30 2.22 22.29 -2.30
C LEU A 30 2.97 23.34 -1.47
N HIS A 31 3.97 23.95 -2.09
CA HIS A 31 4.65 25.13 -1.58
C HIS A 31 3.95 26.38 -2.08
N ARG A 32 3.59 27.28 -1.17
CA ARG A 32 3.12 28.62 -1.51
C ARG A 32 4.13 29.64 -1.01
N GLY A 33 4.84 30.25 -1.95
CA GLY A 33 5.79 31.33 -1.66
C GLY A 33 5.10 32.60 -1.16
N ASN A 34 5.82 33.41 -0.38
CA ASN A 34 5.31 34.72 0.05
C ASN A 34 5.15 35.69 -1.15
N ALA A 35 4.42 36.79 -0.93
CA ALA A 35 4.20 37.81 -1.97
C ALA A 35 5.49 38.47 -2.49
N SER A 36 6.56 38.50 -1.69
CA SER A 36 7.87 39.03 -2.07
C SER A 36 8.62 38.12 -3.06
N SER A 37 8.36 36.81 -3.05
CA SER A 37 8.88 35.83 -4.03
C SER A 37 7.96 35.63 -5.24
N GLY A 38 6.98 36.52 -5.44
CA GLY A 38 6.04 36.46 -6.57
C GLY A 38 4.86 35.51 -6.38
N GLY A 39 4.65 34.97 -5.18
CA GLY A 39 3.49 34.12 -4.87
C GLY A 39 3.46 32.79 -5.64
N HIS A 40 4.61 32.30 -6.10
CA HIS A 40 4.67 31.08 -6.88
C HIS A 40 4.21 29.88 -6.05
N GLU A 41 3.26 29.14 -6.62
CA GLU A 41 2.78 27.88 -6.06
C GLU A 41 3.47 26.74 -6.80
N THR A 42 4.29 25.97 -6.08
CA THR A 42 4.98 24.81 -6.64
C THR A 42 4.38 23.56 -6.03
N SER A 43 3.88 22.66 -6.88
CA SER A 43 3.48 21.32 -6.46
C SER A 43 4.64 20.35 -6.68
N SER A 44 4.89 19.47 -5.72
CA SER A 44 5.94 18.46 -5.80
C SER A 44 5.48 17.20 -5.08
N SER A 45 5.96 16.04 -5.51
CA SER A 45 5.65 14.79 -4.80
C SER A 45 6.34 14.78 -3.43
N VAL A 46 5.75 14.12 -2.44
CA VAL A 46 6.34 13.96 -1.10
C VAL A 46 7.77 13.42 -1.18
N ASP A 47 7.99 12.40 -2.01
CA ASP A 47 9.31 11.79 -2.20
C ASP A 47 10.33 12.78 -2.79
N ALA A 48 9.89 13.58 -3.78
CA ALA A 48 10.74 14.60 -4.41
C ALA A 48 11.10 15.70 -3.40
N PHE A 49 10.13 16.13 -2.58
CA PHE A 49 10.36 17.13 -1.55
C PHE A 49 11.36 16.65 -0.48
N LEU A 50 11.19 15.42 0.02
CA LEU A 50 12.12 14.82 0.99
C LEU A 50 13.53 14.67 0.42
N ASN A 51 13.67 14.44 -0.89
CA ASN A 51 14.96 14.34 -1.57
C ASN A 51 15.61 15.71 -1.84
N GLN A 52 14.81 16.75 -2.11
CA GLN A 52 15.31 18.10 -2.37
C GLN A 52 15.68 18.86 -1.09
N GLN A 53 14.96 18.64 0.01
CA GLN A 53 15.21 19.30 1.29
C GLN A 53 15.60 18.28 2.38
N PRO A 54 16.85 17.78 2.38
CA PRO A 54 17.27 16.73 3.30
C PRO A 54 17.31 17.19 4.77
N PHE A 55 17.39 18.50 5.03
CA PHE A 55 17.48 19.06 6.39
C PHE A 55 16.63 20.33 6.53
N GLY A 56 15.82 20.40 7.58
CA GLY A 56 15.02 21.58 7.93
C GLY A 56 13.78 21.23 8.78
N PRO A 57 13.25 22.20 9.55
CA PRO A 57 12.05 22.01 10.36
C PRO A 57 10.81 21.67 9.50
N GLU A 58 10.80 22.08 8.24
CA GLU A 58 9.75 21.78 7.26
C GLU A 58 9.69 20.28 6.95
N ARG A 59 10.85 19.62 6.81
CA ARG A 59 10.92 18.16 6.62
C ARG A 59 10.38 17.41 7.83
N GLU A 60 10.77 17.81 9.04
CA GLU A 60 10.30 17.15 10.26
C GLU A 60 8.78 17.29 10.42
N ALA A 61 8.24 18.48 10.16
CA ALA A 61 6.80 18.71 10.17
C ALA A 61 6.07 17.81 9.15
N LEU A 62 6.63 17.62 7.95
CA LEU A 62 6.07 16.71 6.96
C LEU A 62 6.08 15.25 7.45
N VAL A 63 7.21 14.79 8.00
CA VAL A 63 7.33 13.41 8.51
C VAL A 63 6.28 13.16 9.60
N VAL A 64 6.19 14.05 10.59
CA VAL A 64 5.20 13.96 11.67
C VAL A 64 3.78 13.99 11.12
N PHE A 65 3.50 14.85 10.15
CA PHE A 65 2.19 14.90 9.49
C PHE A 65 1.85 13.57 8.81
N LEU A 66 2.80 13.00 8.07
CA LEU A 66 2.63 11.73 7.39
C LEU A 66 2.43 10.59 8.38
N GLU A 67 3.14 10.55 9.52
CA GLU A 67 2.96 9.54 10.56
C GLU A 67 1.56 9.62 11.21
N LYS A 68 1.09 10.84 11.48
CA LYS A 68 -0.26 11.07 12.00
C LYS A 68 -1.35 10.61 11.03
N ASN A 69 -1.16 10.80 9.73
CA ASN A 69 -2.12 10.36 8.70
C ASN A 69 -1.98 8.87 8.35
N LYS A 70 -0.79 8.29 8.44
CA LYS A 70 -0.54 6.85 8.29
C LYS A 70 -1.19 6.02 9.39
N SER A 71 -1.41 6.60 10.57
CA SER A 71 -2.05 5.88 11.68
C SER A 71 -3.57 5.70 11.51
N SER A 72 -4.19 6.48 10.61
CA SER A 72 -5.62 6.38 10.26
C SER A 72 -5.86 5.59 8.97
N GLU A 73 -4.82 5.39 8.17
CA GLU A 73 -4.79 4.51 7.00
C GLU A 73 -3.87 3.33 7.30
N ASP A 74 -4.43 2.34 8.00
CA ASP A 74 -3.85 1.03 8.28
C ASP A 74 -3.03 0.49 7.07
N THR A 75 -1.72 0.47 7.28
CA THR A 75 -0.68 -0.34 6.63
C THR A 75 -0.88 -0.78 5.18
N GLY A 76 -0.15 -0.13 4.26
CA GLY A 76 0.04 -0.66 2.91
C GLY A 76 0.98 0.11 1.98
N ILE A 77 1.89 0.95 2.51
CA ILE A 77 2.83 1.66 1.64
C ILE A 77 4.10 0.82 1.42
N ARG A 78 4.03 0.11 0.29
CA ARG A 78 5.05 -0.01 -0.76
C ARG A 78 6.33 -0.79 -0.43
N ASP A 79 6.34 -2.03 -0.90
CA ASP A 79 7.50 -2.53 -1.65
C ASP A 79 6.99 -2.91 -3.05
N ASP A 80 7.63 -2.37 -4.09
CA ASP A 80 7.38 -2.59 -5.51
C ASP A 80 7.84 -4.01 -5.92
N ALA A 81 7.39 -5.01 -5.15
CA ALA A 81 7.73 -6.42 -5.26
C ALA A 81 6.55 -7.32 -4.85
N GLN A 82 5.30 -6.88 -5.03
CA GLN A 82 4.17 -7.81 -4.93
C GLN A 82 4.29 -8.82 -6.08
N THR A 83 4.87 -9.98 -5.78
CA THR A 83 4.91 -11.11 -6.70
C THR A 83 3.48 -11.39 -7.17
N PRO A 84 3.27 -11.78 -8.44
CA PRO A 84 1.92 -12.09 -8.94
C PRO A 84 1.19 -13.10 -8.04
N SER A 85 1.97 -13.94 -7.35
CA SER A 85 1.51 -14.92 -6.38
C SER A 85 0.83 -14.33 -5.14
N LEU A 86 1.31 -13.21 -4.61
CA LEU A 86 0.69 -12.53 -3.46
C LEU A 86 -0.68 -11.94 -3.83
N ARG A 87 -0.75 -11.22 -4.97
CA ARG A 87 -2.01 -10.63 -5.45
C ARG A 87 -3.11 -11.68 -5.66
N LEU A 88 -2.74 -12.85 -6.19
CA LEU A 88 -3.67 -13.96 -6.38
C LEU A 88 -4.16 -14.55 -5.05
N ALA A 89 -3.28 -14.67 -4.05
CA ALA A 89 -3.66 -15.16 -2.73
C ALA A 89 -4.61 -14.18 -2.02
N GLU A 90 -4.32 -12.88 -2.08
CA GLU A 90 -5.18 -11.84 -1.50
C GLU A 90 -6.57 -11.82 -2.14
N GLU A 91 -6.65 -11.86 -3.47
CA GLU A 91 -7.94 -11.88 -4.17
C GLU A 91 -8.73 -13.15 -3.84
N TYR A 92 -8.06 -14.31 -3.78
CA TYR A 92 -8.68 -15.55 -3.37
C TYR A 92 -9.25 -15.49 -1.93
N LEU A 93 -8.52 -14.90 -0.98
CA LEU A 93 -8.99 -14.70 0.39
C LEU A 93 -10.15 -13.70 0.44
N ARG A 94 -10.09 -12.63 -0.36
CA ARG A 94 -11.14 -11.61 -0.47
C ARG A 94 -12.46 -12.18 -0.97
N LEU A 95 -12.41 -13.17 -1.87
CA LEU A 95 -13.59 -13.90 -2.34
C LEU A 95 -14.16 -14.87 -1.30
N GLY A 96 -13.61 -14.90 -0.08
CA GLY A 96 -14.01 -15.80 1.00
C GLY A 96 -13.35 -17.18 0.88
N GLY A 97 -12.22 -17.28 0.18
CA GLY A 97 -11.46 -18.51 0.02
C GLY A 97 -10.99 -19.06 1.37
N ARG A 98 -11.44 -20.27 1.73
CA ARG A 98 -11.11 -20.95 2.99
C ARG A 98 -10.09 -22.07 2.84
N ARG A 99 -9.40 -22.18 1.70
CA ARG A 99 -8.33 -23.17 1.54
C ARG A 99 -7.18 -22.82 2.49
N ARG A 100 -6.85 -23.79 3.33
CA ARG A 100 -5.69 -23.71 4.21
C ARG A 100 -4.60 -24.59 3.66
N VAL A 101 -3.37 -24.10 3.73
CA VAL A 101 -2.22 -24.85 3.25
C VAL A 101 -1.71 -25.68 4.40
N LYS A 102 -1.67 -27.00 4.17
CA LYS A 102 -0.94 -27.90 5.05
C LYS A 102 0.50 -27.92 4.54
N VAL A 103 1.40 -27.34 5.33
CA VAL A 103 2.84 -27.38 5.07
C VAL A 103 3.40 -28.45 6.01
N ASP A 104 3.46 -29.69 5.53
CA ASP A 104 4.31 -30.71 6.15
C ASP A 104 5.71 -30.60 5.53
N ASP A 105 6.75 -30.96 6.31
CA ASP A 105 8.20 -30.77 6.07
C ASP A 105 8.73 -31.13 4.66
N ASN A 106 7.95 -31.82 3.81
CA ASN A 106 8.33 -32.06 2.41
C ASN A 106 7.19 -32.12 1.37
N ILE A 107 5.92 -31.80 1.72
CA ILE A 107 4.79 -31.91 0.77
C ILE A 107 3.74 -30.81 1.02
N VAL A 108 3.46 -29.99 0.00
CA VAL A 108 2.40 -28.95 0.05
C VAL A 108 1.07 -29.52 -0.47
N SER A 109 0.33 -30.21 0.39
CA SER A 109 -1.02 -30.72 0.08
C SER A 109 -2.09 -29.69 0.46
N THR A 110 -2.93 -29.32 -0.50
CA THR A 110 -4.09 -28.44 -0.26
C THR A 110 -5.31 -29.30 0.02
N ARG A 111 -5.77 -29.34 1.27
CA ARG A 111 -7.09 -29.91 1.59
C ARG A 111 -8.15 -28.85 1.32
N LYS A 112 -9.01 -29.10 0.32
CA LYS A 112 -10.19 -28.28 0.07
C LYS A 112 -11.19 -28.54 1.21
N TRP A 113 -11.58 -27.49 1.94
CA TRP A 113 -12.72 -27.57 2.85
C TRP A 113 -14.01 -27.36 2.05
N ASP A 114 -15.08 -28.06 2.42
CA ASP A 114 -16.35 -28.14 1.68
C ASP A 114 -17.12 -26.80 1.60
N ASP A 115 -16.76 -25.85 2.47
CA ASP A 115 -17.45 -24.56 2.66
C ASP A 115 -16.82 -23.41 1.85
N GLU A 116 -16.20 -23.71 0.71
CA GLU A 116 -15.63 -22.68 -0.16
C GLU A 116 -16.73 -22.02 -1.02
N PRO A 117 -16.87 -20.68 -1.01
CA PRO A 117 -17.83 -20.00 -1.87
C PRO A 117 -17.48 -20.22 -3.35
N ALA A 118 -18.51 -20.39 -4.18
CA ALA A 118 -18.35 -20.68 -5.62
C ALA A 118 -17.40 -19.69 -6.33
N MET A 119 -17.43 -18.42 -5.93
CA MET A 119 -16.55 -17.37 -6.47
C MET A 119 -15.07 -17.66 -6.24
N ALA A 120 -14.68 -18.05 -5.01
CA ALA A 120 -13.30 -18.41 -4.69
C ALA A 120 -12.87 -19.71 -5.39
N SER A 121 -13.79 -20.67 -5.53
CA SER A 121 -13.53 -21.91 -6.27
C SER A 121 -13.27 -21.66 -7.76
N SER A 122 -14.07 -20.80 -8.39
CA SER A 122 -13.89 -20.44 -9.81
C SER A 122 -12.60 -19.67 -10.02
N PHE A 123 -12.30 -18.71 -9.15
CA PHE A 123 -11.06 -17.94 -9.21
C PHE A 123 -9.83 -18.84 -9.14
N TRP A 124 -9.83 -19.82 -8.24
CA TRP A 124 -8.72 -20.76 -8.15
C TRP A 124 -8.53 -21.57 -9.43
N LYS A 125 -9.61 -22.09 -10.01
CA LYS A 125 -9.55 -22.90 -11.24
C LYS A 125 -9.09 -22.08 -12.45
N GLU A 126 -9.47 -20.81 -12.50
CA GLU A 126 -9.16 -19.95 -13.64
C GLU A 126 -7.78 -19.30 -13.54
N HIS A 127 -7.35 -18.92 -12.33
CA HIS A 127 -6.13 -18.13 -12.15
C HIS A 127 -4.98 -18.85 -11.44
N ILE A 128 -5.24 -19.89 -10.64
CA ILE A 128 -4.23 -20.55 -9.80
C ILE A 128 -3.91 -21.98 -10.27
N GLU A 129 -4.91 -22.71 -10.75
CA GLU A 129 -4.78 -24.05 -11.33
C GLU A 129 -3.94 -24.08 -12.62
N PRO A 130 -4.06 -23.15 -13.59
CA PRO A 130 -3.22 -23.17 -14.79
C PRO A 130 -1.78 -22.70 -14.56
N LEU A 131 -1.45 -22.19 -13.37
CA LEU A 131 -0.09 -21.75 -13.06
C LEU A 131 0.88 -22.90 -12.87
N ASP A 132 2.14 -22.64 -13.19
CA ASP A 132 3.28 -23.50 -12.89
C ASP A 132 3.32 -23.88 -11.40
N GLU A 133 3.83 -25.08 -11.11
CA GLU A 133 3.91 -25.59 -9.74
C GLU A 133 4.63 -24.64 -8.79
N LYS A 134 5.73 -24.01 -9.24
CA LYS A 134 6.48 -23.01 -8.46
C LYS A 134 5.58 -21.83 -8.05
N LYS A 135 4.88 -21.23 -9.02
CA LYS A 135 3.97 -20.09 -8.77
C LYS A 135 2.81 -20.49 -7.89
N ARG A 136 2.24 -21.67 -8.13
CA ARG A 136 1.15 -22.21 -7.29
C ARG A 136 1.61 -22.41 -5.85
N ARG A 137 2.84 -22.89 -5.62
CA ARG A 137 3.44 -23.01 -4.28
C ARG A 137 3.62 -21.64 -3.62
N GLU A 138 4.05 -20.62 -4.36
CA GLU A 138 4.16 -19.25 -3.84
C GLU A 138 2.79 -18.70 -3.42
N VAL A 139 1.75 -18.86 -4.25
CA VAL A 139 0.36 -18.46 -3.90
C VAL A 139 -0.08 -19.17 -2.62
N LYS A 140 0.17 -20.48 -2.53
CA LYS A 140 -0.14 -21.29 -1.33
C LYS A 140 0.60 -20.78 -0.09
N LEU A 141 1.86 -20.35 -0.22
CA LEU A 141 2.66 -19.87 0.92
C LEU A 141 2.06 -18.61 1.56
N HIS A 142 1.31 -17.81 0.79
CA HIS A 142 0.61 -16.62 1.27
C HIS A 142 -0.76 -16.91 1.91
N LEU A 143 -1.29 -18.14 1.80
CA LEU A 143 -2.54 -18.51 2.44
C LEU A 143 -2.31 -18.83 3.92
N PRO A 144 -3.33 -18.64 4.79
CA PRO A 144 -3.23 -19.03 6.19
C PRO A 144 -2.95 -20.54 6.30
N SER A 145 -1.79 -20.87 6.87
CA SER A 145 -1.44 -22.24 7.19
C SER A 145 -2.34 -22.77 8.30
N ILE A 146 -2.55 -24.09 8.30
CA ILE A 146 -3.09 -24.77 9.48
C ILE A 146 -1.88 -25.30 10.25
N SER A 147 -1.51 -24.61 11.33
CA SER A 147 -0.73 -25.26 12.37
C SER A 147 -1.69 -26.19 13.10
N ASP A 148 -1.35 -27.46 13.14
CA ASP A 148 -1.98 -28.44 14.05
C ASP A 148 -1.55 -28.00 15.46
N ASP A 149 -2.49 -27.48 16.25
CA ASP A 149 -2.34 -27.32 17.70
C ASP A 149 -2.72 -28.64 18.38
#